data_AF-A0A7X8Z9J5-F1
#
_entry.id   AF-A0A7X8Z9J5-F1
#
_cell.length_a   1.000
_cell.length_b   1.000
_cell.length_c   1.000
_cell.angle_alpha   90.00
_cell.angle_beta   90.00
_cell.angle_gamma   90.00
#
_symmetry.space_group_name_H-M   'P 1'
#
loop_
_entity.id
_entity.type
_entity.pdbx_description
1 polymer ?
#
loop_
_entity_poly.entity_id
_entity_poly.type
_entity_poly.pdbx_seq_one_letter_code
_entity_poly.pdbx_strand_id
1 'polypeptide(L)'
;MIRFFSYSPEGNIARLDQYEDENRDDEITRDLFYIPVTNHPEVSEKFKSLPNVTEGIAYMYDNIENSFRSDLSKIIPNYDQVNGEYLSPRGNEVRDGIAEAASVAAELQDVASKAQQAYWKEFNDTLKKVQEEFDSKHNK
;
A
#
# COMPACT_ATOMS: atom_id res chain seq x y z
N MET A 1 25.34 -1.70 6.48
CA MET A 1 24.01 -2.37 6.54
C MET A 1 22.86 -1.43 6.96
N ILE A 2 22.96 -0.64 8.04
CA ILE A 2 21.81 0.18 8.51
C ILE A 2 21.42 1.33 7.55
N ARG A 3 22.37 1.88 6.77
CA ARG A 3 22.09 3.03 5.85
C ARG A 3 21.11 2.71 4.72
N PHE A 4 20.96 1.43 4.35
CA PHE A 4 20.06 0.98 3.26
C PHE A 4 18.61 0.75 3.71
N PHE A 5 18.32 0.89 5.00
CA PHE A 5 16.98 0.78 5.60
C PHE A 5 16.48 2.14 6.11
N SER A 6 16.93 3.24 5.52
CA SER A 6 16.43 4.58 5.83
C SER A 6 15.39 4.99 4.79
N TYR A 7 14.26 5.53 5.26
CA TYR A 7 13.24 6.16 4.41
C TYR A 7 13.59 7.62 4.05
N SER A 8 14.78 8.11 4.43
CA SER A 8 15.25 9.46 4.07
C SER A 8 15.60 9.58 2.58
N PRO A 9 15.65 10.80 2.01
CA PRO A 9 16.08 11.01 0.63
C PRO A 9 17.45 10.37 0.33
N GLU A 10 18.42 10.52 1.23
CA GLU A 10 19.77 9.97 1.07
C GLU A 10 19.79 8.44 1.12
N GLY A 11 18.93 7.85 1.96
CA GLY A 11 18.76 6.41 2.05
C GLY A 11 18.18 5.81 0.77
N ASN A 12 17.21 6.51 0.17
CA ASN A 12 16.63 6.13 -1.11
C ASN A 12 17.67 6.24 -2.23
N ILE A 13 18.42 7.35 -2.33
CA ILE A 13 19.47 7.53 -3.34
C ILE A 13 20.52 6.41 -3.23
N ALA A 14 21.05 6.15 -2.04
CA ALA A 14 22.06 5.11 -1.83
C ALA A 14 21.55 3.70 -2.18
N ARG A 15 20.24 3.46 -2.12
CA ARG A 15 19.63 2.21 -2.58
C ARG A 15 19.46 2.18 -4.10
N LEU A 16 19.05 3.29 -4.70
CA LEU A 16 18.90 3.43 -6.16
C LEU A 16 20.25 3.31 -6.88
N ASP A 17 21.34 3.80 -6.30
CA ASP A 17 22.69 3.68 -6.86
C ASP A 17 23.09 2.22 -7.15
N GLN A 18 22.55 1.25 -6.41
CA GLN A 18 22.81 -0.18 -6.63
C GLN A 18 22.20 -0.71 -7.92
N TYR A 19 21.20 -0.01 -8.48
CA TYR A 19 20.50 -0.40 -9.70
C TYR A 19 21.09 0.28 -10.95
N GLU A 20 22.17 1.04 -10.81
CA GLU A 20 22.96 1.48 -11.96
C GLU A 20 23.75 0.32 -12.55
N ASP A 21 23.91 0.27 -13.86
CA ASP A 21 24.55 -0.84 -14.56
C ASP A 21 25.97 -1.14 -14.04
N GLU A 22 26.73 -0.10 -13.66
CA GLU A 22 28.10 -0.23 -13.14
C GLU A 22 28.17 -0.76 -11.70
N ASN A 23 27.08 -0.64 -10.94
CA ASN A 23 26.98 -1.02 -9.53
C ASN A 23 26.11 -2.26 -9.32
N ARG A 24 25.57 -2.83 -10.42
CA ARG A 24 24.61 -3.92 -10.38
C ARG A 24 25.28 -5.21 -9.93
N ASP A 25 24.78 -5.74 -8.82
CA ASP A 25 25.12 -7.05 -8.31
C ASP A 25 23.86 -7.91 -8.35
N ASP A 26 23.84 -8.93 -9.20
CA ASP A 26 22.67 -9.78 -9.41
C ASP A 26 22.22 -10.55 -8.14
N GLU A 27 23.09 -10.68 -7.13
CA GLU A 27 22.69 -11.23 -5.82
C GLU A 27 21.95 -10.21 -4.94
N ILE A 28 22.27 -8.92 -5.08
CA ILE A 28 21.71 -7.81 -4.29
C ILE A 28 20.49 -7.17 -4.99
N THR A 29 20.56 -6.97 -6.30
CA THR A 29 19.50 -6.41 -7.16
C THR A 29 18.73 -7.50 -7.89
N ARG A 30 18.23 -8.49 -7.15
CA ARG A 30 17.40 -9.57 -7.73
C ARG A 30 16.09 -9.05 -8.33
N ASP A 31 15.55 -7.98 -7.76
CA ASP A 31 14.40 -7.28 -8.31
C ASP A 31 14.84 -6.38 -9.48
N LEU A 32 13.99 -6.21 -10.50
CA LEU A 32 14.32 -5.43 -11.69
C LEU A 32 14.61 -3.94 -11.37
N PHE A 33 13.92 -3.41 -10.36
CA PHE A 33 14.08 -2.05 -9.84
C PHE A 33 13.52 -1.97 -8.42
N TYR A 34 13.94 -0.96 -7.68
CA TYR A 34 13.33 -0.56 -6.41
C TYR A 34 12.44 0.67 -6.64
N ILE A 35 11.17 0.63 -6.20
CA ILE A 35 10.30 1.82 -6.22
C ILE A 35 10.56 2.64 -4.95
N PRO A 36 11.00 3.91 -5.06
CA PRO A 36 11.19 4.78 -3.90
C PRO A 36 9.90 5.00 -3.11
N VAL A 37 10.04 5.18 -1.81
CA VAL A 37 8.91 5.41 -0.88
C VAL A 37 8.60 6.90 -0.66
N THR A 38 9.10 7.77 -1.54
CA THR A 38 9.02 9.23 -1.42
C THR A 38 9.04 9.86 -2.80
N ASN A 39 8.33 10.98 -3.00
CA ASN A 39 8.37 11.77 -4.24
C ASN A 39 9.33 12.98 -4.14
N HIS A 40 10.36 12.90 -3.27
CA HIS A 40 11.38 13.96 -3.19
C HIS A 40 12.03 14.21 -4.57
N PRO A 41 12.20 15.47 -5.03
CA PRO A 41 12.63 15.75 -6.41
C PRO A 41 13.90 15.02 -6.83
N GLU A 42 14.95 15.06 -6.00
CA GLU A 42 16.24 14.41 -6.29
C GLU A 42 16.13 12.88 -6.36
N VAL A 43 15.28 12.28 -5.53
CA VAL A 43 15.04 10.83 -5.53
C VAL A 43 14.26 10.43 -6.78
N SER A 44 13.26 11.24 -7.15
CA SER A 44 12.46 11.01 -8.36
C SER A 44 13.30 11.11 -9.63
N GLU A 45 14.16 12.12 -9.73
CA GLU A 45 15.06 12.31 -10.87
C GLU A 45 16.01 11.11 -10.99
N LYS A 46 16.65 10.71 -9.89
CA LYS A 46 17.53 9.55 -9.86
C LYS A 46 16.81 8.25 -10.22
N PHE A 47 15.61 8.01 -9.70
CA PHE A 47 14.85 6.81 -10.02
C PHE A 47 14.53 6.73 -11.52
N LYS A 48 14.06 7.84 -12.10
CA LYS A 48 13.71 7.91 -13.52
C LYS A 48 14.91 7.83 -14.46
N SER A 49 16.12 8.12 -13.97
CA SER A 49 17.34 7.97 -14.76
C SER A 49 17.86 6.54 -14.83
N LEU A 50 17.33 5.60 -14.03
CA LEU A 50 17.80 4.22 -14.02
C LEU A 50 17.41 3.49 -15.32
N PRO A 51 18.31 2.64 -15.86
CA PRO A 51 18.13 2.01 -17.17
C PRO A 51 16.89 1.10 -17.26
N ASN A 52 16.48 0.51 -16.13
CA ASN A 52 15.33 -0.39 -16.07
C ASN A 52 13.99 0.33 -15.82
N VAL A 53 13.99 1.64 -15.64
CA VAL A 53 12.77 2.43 -15.40
C VAL A 53 12.24 2.94 -16.74
N THR A 54 11.22 2.26 -17.24
CA THR A 54 10.55 2.63 -18.49
C THR A 54 9.64 3.84 -18.31
N GLU A 55 9.22 4.47 -19.42
CA GLU A 55 8.22 5.55 -19.41
C GLU A 55 6.95 5.15 -18.65
N GLY A 56 6.48 3.90 -18.82
CA GLY A 56 5.31 3.40 -18.09
C GLY A 56 5.52 3.32 -16.58
N ILE A 57 6.71 2.90 -16.12
CA ILE A 57 7.04 2.85 -14.69
C ILE A 57 7.16 4.27 -14.12
N ALA A 58 7.82 5.18 -14.84
CA ALA A 58 7.93 6.58 -14.44
C ALA A 58 6.54 7.24 -14.34
N TYR A 59 5.66 6.97 -15.31
CA TYR A 59 4.28 7.45 -15.28
C TYR A 59 3.51 6.95 -14.05
N MET A 60 3.58 5.65 -13.74
CA MET A 60 2.92 5.09 -12.55
C MET A 60 3.44 5.73 -11.26
N TYR A 61 4.75 5.95 -11.17
CA TYR A 61 5.39 6.58 -10.02
C TYR A 61 4.93 8.05 -9.83
N ASP A 62 4.83 8.81 -10.93
CA ASP A 62 4.37 10.20 -10.90
C ASP A 62 2.88 10.32 -10.56
N ASN A 63 2.11 9.27 -10.83
CA ASN A 63 0.67 9.21 -10.60
C ASN A 63 0.30 8.37 -9.36
N ILE A 64 1.22 8.20 -8.41
CA ILE A 64 0.97 7.39 -7.22
C ILE A 64 -0.19 7.93 -6.37
N GLU A 65 -0.44 9.24 -6.41
CA GLU A 65 -1.58 9.88 -5.74
C GLU A 65 -2.94 9.47 -6.33
N ASN A 66 -2.97 9.08 -7.60
CA ASN A 66 -4.15 8.60 -8.31
C ASN A 66 -4.29 7.08 -8.22
N SER A 67 -3.39 6.43 -7.49
CA SER A 67 -3.39 4.97 -7.31
C SER A 67 -4.13 4.57 -6.03
N PHE A 68 -4.52 3.30 -5.97
CA PHE A 68 -5.06 2.68 -4.76
C PHE A 68 -3.93 2.08 -3.93
N ARG A 69 -3.97 2.27 -2.61
CA ARG A 69 -3.07 1.58 -1.68
C ARG A 69 -3.54 0.13 -1.48
N SER A 70 -2.75 -0.84 -1.95
CA SER A 70 -2.98 -2.26 -1.64
C SER A 70 -2.74 -2.57 -0.16
N ASP A 71 -3.25 -3.73 0.26
CA ASP A 71 -2.99 -4.33 1.58
C ASP A 71 -3.51 -3.50 2.76
N LEU A 72 -4.66 -2.85 2.57
CA LEU A 72 -5.32 -2.09 3.63
C LEU A 72 -5.68 -2.94 4.85
N SER A 73 -5.74 -4.28 4.74
CA SER A 73 -5.93 -5.17 5.89
C SER A 73 -4.81 -5.11 6.93
N LYS A 74 -3.67 -4.51 6.61
CA LYS A 74 -2.60 -4.23 7.58
C LYS A 74 -2.91 -3.07 8.52
N ILE A 75 -3.86 -2.21 8.17
CA ILE A 75 -4.16 -0.97 8.91
C ILE A 75 -5.65 -0.77 9.20
N ILE A 76 -6.53 -1.43 8.45
CA ILE A 76 -7.97 -1.37 8.59
C ILE A 76 -8.48 -2.76 9.00
N PRO A 77 -9.11 -2.90 10.19
CA PRO A 77 -9.67 -4.17 10.66
C PRO A 77 -10.62 -4.79 9.64
N ASN A 78 -10.42 -6.09 9.37
CA ASN A 78 -11.23 -6.90 8.46
C ASN A 78 -11.42 -6.33 7.04
N TYR A 79 -10.51 -5.48 6.57
CA TYR A 79 -10.60 -4.92 5.21
C TYR A 79 -10.64 -5.99 4.12
N ASP A 80 -9.89 -7.09 4.26
CA ASP A 80 -9.91 -8.18 3.28
C ASP A 80 -11.30 -8.80 3.14
N GLN A 81 -12.07 -8.85 4.23
CA GLN A 81 -13.44 -9.33 4.21
C GLN A 81 -14.36 -8.32 3.52
N VAL A 82 -14.23 -7.03 3.85
CA VAL A 82 -14.99 -5.97 3.15
C VAL A 82 -14.71 -5.98 1.64
N ASN A 83 -13.43 -6.12 1.28
CA ASN A 83 -13.01 -6.17 -0.11
C ASN A 83 -13.53 -7.42 -0.82
N GLY A 84 -13.37 -8.60 -0.21
CA GLY A 84 -13.77 -9.86 -0.82
C GLY A 84 -15.29 -10.02 -0.95
N GLU A 85 -16.05 -9.57 0.03
CA GLU A 85 -17.50 -9.76 0.07
C GLU A 85 -18.26 -8.67 -0.69
N TYR A 86 -17.81 -7.41 -0.62
CA TYR A 86 -18.57 -6.28 -1.16
C TYR A 86 -17.88 -5.61 -2.36
N LEU A 87 -16.62 -5.19 -2.23
CA LEU A 87 -15.99 -4.30 -3.21
C LEU A 87 -15.55 -5.04 -4.48
N SER A 88 -14.75 -6.09 -4.34
CA SER A 88 -14.14 -6.81 -5.46
C SER A 88 -15.16 -7.45 -6.41
N PRO A 89 -16.26 -8.09 -5.93
CA PRO A 89 -17.25 -8.67 -6.85
C PRO A 89 -17.85 -7.63 -7.80
N ARG A 90 -18.33 -6.49 -7.26
CA ARG A 90 -18.92 -5.41 -8.07
C ARG A 90 -17.88 -4.66 -8.90
N GLY A 91 -16.69 -4.46 -8.34
CA GLY A 91 -15.57 -3.85 -9.07
C GLY A 91 -15.14 -4.67 -10.29
N ASN A 92 -15.18 -6.00 -10.18
CA ASN A 92 -14.92 -6.89 -11.31
C ASN A 92 -16.01 -6.77 -12.38
N GLU A 93 -17.28 -6.73 -12.00
CA GLU A 93 -18.37 -6.51 -12.97
C GLU A 93 -18.19 -5.19 -13.75
N VAL A 94 -17.75 -4.12 -13.08
CA VAL A 94 -17.46 -2.85 -13.76
C VAL A 94 -16.28 -3.00 -14.73
N ARG A 95 -15.20 -3.65 -14.29
CA ARG A 95 -14.01 -3.87 -15.13
C ARG A 95 -14.29 -4.78 -16.33
N ASP A 96 -15.22 -5.72 -16.17
CA ASP A 96 -15.66 -6.64 -17.22
C ASP A 96 -16.72 -6.03 -18.14
N GLY A 97 -17.14 -4.77 -17.89
CA GLY A 97 -18.15 -4.07 -18.69
C GLY A 97 -19.58 -4.57 -18.47
N ILE A 98 -19.84 -5.29 -17.39
CA ILE A 98 -21.16 -5.83 -17.01
C ILE A 98 -22.00 -4.75 -16.32
N ALA A 99 -21.36 -3.87 -15.54
CA ALA A 99 -22.01 -2.80 -14.82
C ALA A 99 -21.29 -1.45 -15.05
N GLU A 100 -22.05 -0.36 -14.99
CA GLU A 100 -21.48 0.99 -15.01
C GLU A 100 -20.99 1.35 -13.60
N ALA A 101 -19.80 1.96 -13.49
CA ALA A 101 -19.26 2.39 -12.19
C ALA A 101 -20.25 3.27 -11.42
N ALA A 102 -20.93 4.19 -12.13
CA ALA A 102 -21.90 5.10 -11.56
C ALA A 102 -23.16 4.41 -11.02
N SER A 103 -23.54 3.24 -11.55
CA SER A 103 -24.74 2.54 -11.09
C SER A 103 -24.53 1.73 -9.81
N VAL A 104 -23.28 1.38 -9.50
CA VAL A 104 -22.93 0.54 -8.33
C VAL A 104 -22.29 1.31 -7.18
N ALA A 105 -21.75 2.50 -7.45
CA ALA A 105 -20.96 3.25 -6.48
C ALA A 105 -21.71 3.57 -5.18
N ALA A 106 -22.96 4.04 -5.28
CA ALA A 106 -23.73 4.45 -4.10
C ALA A 106 -24.07 3.26 -3.18
N GLU A 107 -24.44 2.12 -3.77
CA GLU A 107 -24.69 0.88 -3.03
C GLU A 107 -23.42 0.39 -2.35
N LEU A 108 -22.32 0.29 -3.10
CA LEU A 108 -21.03 -0.15 -2.58
C LEU A 108 -20.54 0.71 -1.43
N GLN A 109 -20.67 2.03 -1.56
CA GLN A 109 -20.32 2.96 -0.50
C GLN A 109 -21.13 2.66 0.77
N ASP A 110 -22.44 2.45 0.66
CA ASP A 110 -23.30 2.18 1.82
C ASP A 110 -22.96 0.85 2.49
N VAL A 111 -22.88 -0.25 1.72
CA VAL A 111 -22.66 -1.59 2.29
C VAL A 111 -21.26 -1.74 2.87
N ALA A 112 -20.23 -1.26 2.16
CA ALA A 112 -18.85 -1.34 2.63
C ALA A 112 -18.62 -0.43 3.85
N SER A 113 -19.20 0.77 3.87
CA SER A 113 -19.08 1.67 5.03
C SER A 113 -19.73 1.09 6.27
N LYS A 114 -20.94 0.50 6.14
CA LYS A 114 -21.63 -0.15 7.26
C LYS A 114 -20.84 -1.32 7.81
N ALA A 115 -20.35 -2.21 6.94
CA ALA A 115 -19.53 -3.34 7.34
C ALA A 115 -18.24 -2.87 8.04
N GLN A 116 -17.54 -1.90 7.44
CA GLN A 116 -16.30 -1.38 8.01
C GLN A 116 -16.49 -0.72 9.38
N GLN A 117 -17.58 0.03 9.58
CA GLN A 117 -17.92 0.62 10.87
C GLN A 117 -18.21 -0.45 11.93
N ALA A 118 -18.90 -1.52 11.56
CA ALA A 118 -19.16 -2.64 12.46
C ALA A 118 -17.86 -3.34 12.88
N TYR A 119 -16.98 -3.66 11.93
CA TYR A 119 -15.67 -4.26 12.23
C TYR A 119 -14.77 -3.35 13.07
N TRP A 120 -14.80 -2.04 12.82
CA TRP A 120 -14.03 -1.10 13.61
C TRP A 120 -14.51 -1.05 15.07
N LYS A 121 -15.84 -1.09 15.26
CA LYS A 121 -16.42 -1.16 16.60
C LYS A 121 -16.01 -2.45 17.31
N GLU A 122 -16.13 -3.59 16.66
CA GLU A 122 -15.74 -4.89 17.22
C GLU A 122 -14.26 -4.94 17.59
N PHE A 123 -13.39 -4.42 16.74
CA PHE A 123 -11.96 -4.31 17.00
C PHE A 123 -11.68 -3.49 18.26
N ASN A 124 -12.27 -2.30 18.38
CA ASN A 124 -12.11 -1.43 19.54
C ASN A 124 -12.63 -2.08 20.83
N ASP A 125 -13.80 -2.72 20.77
CA ASP A 125 -14.38 -3.42 21.91
C ASP A 125 -13.46 -4.57 22.37
N THR A 126 -12.87 -5.30 21.41
CA THR A 126 -11.91 -6.39 21.67
C THR A 126 -10.62 -5.85 22.28
N LEU A 127 -10.05 -4.79 21.71
CA LEU A 127 -8.84 -4.15 22.26
C LEU A 127 -9.04 -3.68 23.69
N LYS A 128 -10.18 -3.04 23.97
CA LYS A 128 -10.51 -2.59 25.32
C LYS A 128 -10.54 -3.76 26.30
N LYS A 129 -11.22 -4.85 25.93
CA LYS A 129 -11.29 -6.06 26.76
C LYS A 129 -9.91 -6.67 26.99
N VAL A 130 -9.09 -6.80 25.95
CA VAL A 130 -7.72 -7.33 26.05
C VAL A 130 -6.87 -6.46 26.97
N GLN A 131 -7.00 -5.13 26.87
CA GLN A 131 -6.27 -4.21 27.76
C GLN A 131 -6.72 -4.34 29.21
N GLU A 132 -8.02 -4.38 29.48
CA GLU A 132 -8.57 -4.59 30.84
C GLU A 132 -8.09 -5.92 31.45
N GLU A 133 -8.08 -7.00 30.66
CA GLU A 133 -7.58 -8.31 31.07
C GLU A 133 -6.08 -8.29 31.35
N PHE A 134 -5.29 -7.61 30.51
CA PHE A 134 -3.85 -7.43 30.71
C PHE A 134 -3.57 -6.67 32.00
N ASP A 135 -4.21 -5.51 32.19
CA ASP A 135 -4.03 -4.63 33.35
C ASP A 135 -4.40 -5.35 34.66
N SER A 136 -5.49 -6.11 34.68
CA SER A 136 -5.92 -6.87 35.86
C SER A 136 -4.90 -7.93 36.33
N LYS A 137 -4.05 -8.42 35.42
CA LYS A 137 -3.04 -9.45 35.70
C LYS A 137 -1.67 -8.88 36.01
N HIS A 138 -1.38 -7.65 35.57
CA HIS A 138 -0.02 -7.08 35.60
C HIS A 138 0.11 -5.77 36.38
N ASN A 139 -0.99 -5.11 36.75
CA ASN A 139 -0.96 -4.01 37.71
C ASN A 139 -1.02 -4.59 39.14
N LYS A 140 0.13 -5.07 39.61
CA LYS A 140 0.46 -5.27 41.03
C LYS A 140 1.71 -4.48 41.38
#